data_AF-A0A926MCU6-F1
#
_entry.id   AF-A0A926MCU6-F1
#
_cell.length_a   1.000
_cell.length_b   1.000
_cell.length_c   1.000
_cell.angle_alpha   90.00
_cell.angle_beta   90.00
_cell.angle_gamma   90.00
#
_symmetry.space_group_name_H-M   'P 1'
#
loop_
_entity.id
_entity.type
_entity.pdbx_description
1 polymer ?
#
loop_
_entity_poly.entity_id
_entity_poly.type
_entity_poly.pdbx_seq_one_letter_code
_entity_poly.pdbx_strand_id
1 'polypeptide(L)'
;MSLLNQKTIKKDVRVKGVGLHNGKVVNLCIKSSEPDTGIVFKRVDLKINNLVYPNFNNVSNTSLNTTISNEHGVKVSTIEHLMGALFGLGIDNAIVEIDNEEVPILDGSAKEFIKKILVSGFSFSNKPIKIIKINNKIKIEKNDKFISIEPSKLSLDIDFELKYKNQTIGNQKNKINVYEDDLDEVFNSRTFCLFEDIEVIKKNGLAKGGSLDNAIVVKDNEILNKGGLRNSKEFVNHKILDCIGDLYTCGYRMIASIKCSQGGHYLTNQLMRKVFENKENFSVIEIQERNLPHTLINRSLLRSIA
;
A
#
# COMPACT_ATOMS: atom_id res chain seq x y z
N MET A 1 -10.29 24.22 4.43
CA MET A 1 -10.46 22.93 5.13
C MET A 1 -9.10 22.29 5.25
N SER A 2 -8.72 21.88 6.44
CA SER A 2 -7.35 21.49 6.79
C SER A 2 -6.92 20.20 6.09
N LEU A 3 -5.71 20.17 5.53
CA LEU A 3 -5.01 18.94 5.10
C LEU A 3 -4.78 17.95 6.26
N LEU A 4 -5.00 18.41 7.50
CA LEU A 4 -4.78 17.68 8.75
C LEU A 4 -6.07 17.05 9.31
N ASN A 5 -7.18 17.11 8.57
CA ASN A 5 -8.41 16.42 8.95
C ASN A 5 -8.61 15.13 8.15
N GLN A 6 -9.32 14.18 8.75
CA GLN A 6 -9.60 12.90 8.14
C GLN A 6 -10.37 13.09 6.84
N LYS A 7 -9.93 12.35 5.83
CA LYS A 7 -10.37 12.44 4.45
C LYS A 7 -11.05 11.15 4.01
N THR A 8 -12.10 11.30 3.21
CA THR A 8 -12.77 10.22 2.50
C THR A 8 -13.04 10.65 1.05
N ILE A 9 -13.52 9.73 0.23
CA ILE A 9 -13.91 10.05 -1.15
C ILE A 9 -15.27 10.78 -1.18
N LYS A 10 -15.53 11.57 -2.22
CA LYS A 10 -16.78 12.34 -2.33
C LYS A 10 -17.87 11.62 -3.13
N LYS A 11 -17.49 10.85 -4.16
CA LYS A 11 -18.42 10.09 -5.01
C LYS A 11 -17.95 8.64 -5.08
N ASP A 12 -18.89 7.70 -5.24
CA ASP A 12 -18.55 6.29 -5.39
C ASP A 12 -17.56 6.05 -6.55
N VAL A 13 -16.50 5.29 -6.29
CA VAL A 13 -15.49 4.91 -7.29
C VAL A 13 -15.72 3.47 -7.69
N ARG A 14 -16.09 3.24 -8.96
CA ARG A 14 -16.35 1.90 -9.49
C ARG A 14 -15.21 1.41 -10.37
N VAL A 15 -14.79 0.18 -10.11
CA VAL A 15 -13.70 -0.53 -10.79
C VAL A 15 -14.20 -1.91 -11.17
N LYS A 16 -13.95 -2.32 -12.42
CA LYS A 16 -14.17 -3.69 -12.87
C LYS A 16 -12.86 -4.20 -13.45
N GLY A 17 -12.50 -5.43 -13.10
CA GLY A 17 -11.27 -6.05 -13.60
C GLY A 17 -11.25 -7.55 -13.35
N VAL A 18 -10.05 -8.12 -13.37
CA VAL A 18 -9.78 -9.52 -13.09
C VAL A 18 -8.81 -9.62 -11.91
N GLY A 19 -8.96 -10.62 -11.04
CA GLY A 19 -7.94 -10.94 -10.05
C GLY A 19 -6.68 -11.50 -10.71
N LEU A 20 -5.49 -11.09 -10.27
CA LEU A 20 -4.22 -11.58 -10.81
C LEU A 20 -4.09 -13.09 -10.63
N HIS A 21 -4.36 -13.58 -9.44
CA HIS A 21 -4.08 -14.95 -9.06
C HIS A 21 -5.21 -15.91 -9.37
N ASN A 22 -6.44 -15.55 -9.00
CA ASN A 22 -7.60 -16.42 -9.19
C ASN A 22 -8.18 -16.35 -10.61
N GLY A 23 -7.87 -15.29 -11.38
CA GLY A 23 -8.35 -15.08 -12.75
C GLY A 23 -9.84 -14.80 -12.89
N LYS A 24 -10.54 -14.52 -11.79
CA LYS A 24 -11.99 -14.25 -11.77
C LYS A 24 -12.25 -12.77 -12.02
N VAL A 25 -13.35 -12.48 -12.71
CA VAL A 25 -13.87 -11.12 -12.84
C VAL A 25 -14.36 -10.64 -11.48
N VAL A 26 -14.07 -9.38 -11.17
CA VAL A 26 -14.43 -8.73 -9.91
C VAL A 26 -14.93 -7.31 -10.20
N ASN A 27 -16.00 -6.93 -9.51
CA ASN A 27 -16.47 -5.57 -9.41
C ASN A 27 -16.15 -5.04 -8.00
N LEU A 28 -15.51 -3.87 -7.97
CA LEU A 28 -15.12 -3.19 -6.75
C LEU A 28 -15.74 -1.78 -6.74
N CYS A 29 -16.30 -1.38 -5.61
CA CYS A 29 -16.84 -0.04 -5.38
C CYS A 29 -16.26 0.53 -4.09
N ILE A 30 -15.53 1.64 -4.18
CA ILE A 30 -15.09 2.40 -3.01
C ILE A 30 -16.19 3.41 -2.69
N LYS A 31 -16.64 3.43 -1.44
CA LYS A 31 -17.65 4.36 -0.92
C LYS A 31 -17.07 5.22 0.21
N SER A 32 -17.62 6.41 0.36
CA SER A 32 -17.31 7.27 1.50
C SER A 32 -17.70 6.60 2.81
N SER A 33 -17.01 6.95 3.90
CA SER A 33 -17.40 6.51 5.24
C SER A 33 -17.23 7.62 6.27
N GLU A 34 -17.90 7.44 7.41
CA GLU A 34 -17.80 8.33 8.56
C GLU A 34 -16.39 8.39 9.15
N PRO A 35 -16.03 9.46 9.86
CA PRO A 35 -14.74 9.57 10.54
C PRO A 35 -14.48 8.41 11.50
N ASP A 36 -13.20 8.07 11.70
CA ASP A 36 -12.72 6.97 12.53
C ASP A 36 -13.18 5.56 12.09
N THR A 37 -13.77 5.40 10.90
CA THR A 37 -14.09 4.08 10.32
C THR A 37 -12.82 3.32 9.90
N GLY A 38 -11.81 4.02 9.38
CA GLY A 38 -10.70 3.41 8.68
C GLY A 38 -11.08 2.88 7.30
N ILE A 39 -10.22 2.04 6.73
CA ILE A 39 -10.52 1.28 5.50
C ILE A 39 -11.15 -0.05 5.89
N VAL A 40 -12.29 -0.38 5.30
CA VAL A 40 -12.99 -1.65 5.56
C VAL A 40 -13.36 -2.31 4.24
N PHE A 41 -12.96 -3.56 4.03
CA PHE A 41 -13.43 -4.34 2.89
C PHE A 41 -14.76 -5.01 3.23
N LYS A 42 -15.69 -5.01 2.27
CA LYS A 42 -17.01 -5.65 2.39
C LYS A 42 -17.27 -6.58 1.20
N ARG A 43 -17.35 -7.88 1.47
CA ARG A 43 -17.70 -8.93 0.50
C ARG A 43 -19.19 -8.93 0.19
N VAL A 44 -19.61 -8.14 -0.79
CA VAL A 44 -21.04 -7.91 -1.07
C VAL A 44 -21.75 -9.12 -1.68
N ASP A 45 -21.00 -10.09 -2.18
CA ASP A 45 -21.49 -11.40 -2.60
C ASP A 45 -21.91 -12.29 -1.42
N LEU A 46 -21.53 -11.93 -0.19
CA LEU A 46 -21.89 -12.63 1.05
C LEU A 46 -22.91 -11.83 1.87
N LYS A 47 -23.91 -12.52 2.43
CA LYS A 47 -24.98 -11.90 3.24
C LYS A 47 -24.61 -11.65 4.69
N ILE A 48 -23.73 -12.47 5.28
CA ILE A 48 -23.37 -12.49 6.70
C ILE A 48 -21.85 -12.51 6.82
N ASN A 49 -21.30 -11.94 7.90
CA ASN A 49 -19.87 -11.96 8.22
C ASN A 49 -18.98 -11.46 7.08
N ASN A 50 -19.46 -10.46 6.35
CA ASN A 50 -18.88 -10.02 5.09
C ASN A 50 -17.89 -8.86 5.23
N LEU A 51 -17.62 -8.38 6.44
CA LEU A 51 -16.63 -7.35 6.70
C LEU A 51 -15.26 -7.99 6.95
N VAL A 52 -14.23 -7.44 6.30
CA VAL A 52 -12.84 -7.86 6.45
C VAL A 52 -11.98 -6.62 6.65
N TYR A 53 -11.36 -6.52 7.81
CA TYR A 53 -10.55 -5.36 8.18
C TYR A 53 -9.10 -5.57 7.75
N PRO A 54 -8.49 -4.62 7.01
CA PRO A 54 -7.11 -4.68 6.56
C PRO A 54 -6.15 -4.36 7.73
N ASN A 55 -6.19 -5.18 8.77
CA ASN A 55 -5.32 -5.08 9.92
C ASN A 55 -4.13 -6.03 9.75
N PHE A 56 -2.92 -5.62 10.14
CA PHE A 56 -1.73 -6.48 10.08
C PHE A 56 -1.92 -7.82 10.83
N ASN A 57 -2.76 -7.87 11.88
CA ASN A 57 -3.09 -9.11 12.59
C ASN A 57 -3.99 -10.05 11.78
N ASN A 58 -4.83 -9.50 10.90
CA ASN A 58 -5.75 -10.23 10.03
C ASN A 58 -5.08 -10.71 8.74
N VAL A 59 -3.82 -10.32 8.48
CA VAL A 59 -3.04 -10.85 7.35
C VAL A 59 -2.81 -12.34 7.56
N SER A 60 -3.37 -13.11 6.63
CA SER A 60 -3.51 -14.57 6.68
C SER A 60 -2.66 -15.29 5.62
N ASN A 61 -2.25 -14.59 4.56
CA ASN A 61 -1.31 -15.09 3.56
C ASN A 61 -0.46 -13.93 3.04
N THR A 62 0.83 -14.20 2.81
CA THR A 62 1.81 -13.26 2.28
C THR A 62 2.56 -13.83 1.06
N SER A 63 2.02 -14.90 0.45
CA SER A 63 2.62 -15.59 -0.70
C SER A 63 2.21 -14.89 -1.98
N LEU A 64 3.14 -14.12 -2.56
CA LEU A 64 2.98 -13.31 -3.78
C LEU A 64 2.00 -12.12 -3.68
N ASN A 65 1.26 -11.98 -2.57
CA ASN A 65 0.36 -10.86 -2.30
C ASN A 65 0.17 -10.68 -0.78
N THR A 66 -0.62 -9.68 -0.37
CA THR A 66 -1.18 -9.58 0.98
C THR A 66 -2.66 -9.99 0.97
N THR A 67 -2.99 -11.04 1.73
CA THR A 67 -4.36 -11.50 1.94
C THR A 67 -4.79 -11.32 3.38
N ILE A 68 -5.93 -10.68 3.59
CA ILE A 68 -6.57 -10.53 4.89
C ILE A 68 -7.77 -11.46 5.03
N SER A 69 -7.98 -11.98 6.24
CA SER A 69 -9.14 -12.82 6.56
C SER A 69 -9.79 -12.35 7.86
N ASN A 70 -11.11 -12.46 7.97
CA ASN A 70 -11.79 -12.32 9.25
C ASN A 70 -11.86 -13.66 10.00
N GLU A 71 -12.36 -13.63 11.24
CA GLU A 71 -12.52 -14.79 12.12
C GLU A 71 -13.46 -15.88 11.56
N HIS A 72 -14.27 -15.54 10.55
CA HIS A 72 -15.17 -16.46 9.85
C HIS A 72 -14.56 -17.05 8.57
N GLY A 73 -13.28 -16.76 8.29
CA GLY A 73 -12.57 -17.27 7.12
C GLY A 73 -12.88 -16.56 5.80
N VAL A 74 -13.65 -15.46 5.83
CA VAL A 74 -13.90 -14.62 4.64
C VAL A 74 -12.66 -13.82 4.32
N LYS A 75 -12.24 -13.86 3.06
CA LYS A 75 -10.94 -13.31 2.61
C LYS A 75 -11.09 -12.21 1.58
N VAL A 76 -10.09 -11.33 1.58
CA VAL A 76 -9.76 -10.41 0.48
C VAL A 76 -8.25 -10.44 0.24
N SER A 77 -7.82 -10.75 -0.98
CA SER A 77 -6.42 -10.87 -1.39
C SER A 77 -5.98 -9.77 -2.34
N THR A 78 -4.67 -9.58 -2.44
CA THR A 78 -4.02 -8.61 -3.34
C THR A 78 -4.44 -7.17 -3.03
N ILE A 79 -4.52 -6.84 -1.73
CA ILE A 79 -4.99 -5.52 -1.29
C ILE A 79 -3.92 -4.44 -1.45
N GLU A 80 -2.65 -4.81 -1.56
CA GLU A 80 -1.48 -3.94 -1.45
C GLU A 80 -1.49 -2.75 -2.42
N HIS A 81 -1.88 -2.94 -3.69
CA HIS A 81 -1.87 -1.82 -4.66
C HIS A 81 -2.99 -0.82 -4.39
N LEU A 82 -4.17 -1.30 -4.04
CA LEU A 82 -5.28 -0.44 -3.65
C LEU A 82 -4.98 0.28 -2.32
N MET A 83 -4.45 -0.43 -1.33
CA MET A 83 -4.03 0.16 -0.06
C MET A 83 -2.92 1.21 -0.27
N GLY A 84 -1.97 0.95 -1.17
CA GLY A 84 -0.94 1.91 -1.58
C GLY A 84 -1.53 3.17 -2.22
N ALA A 85 -2.52 3.01 -3.10
CA ALA A 85 -3.24 4.15 -3.70
C ALA A 85 -4.01 4.97 -2.64
N LEU A 86 -4.72 4.30 -1.73
CA LEU A 86 -5.47 4.95 -0.64
C LEU A 86 -4.54 5.70 0.30
N PHE A 87 -3.42 5.09 0.70
CA PHE A 87 -2.39 5.72 1.52
C PHE A 87 -1.80 6.95 0.82
N GLY A 88 -1.38 6.79 -0.44
CA GLY A 88 -0.76 7.85 -1.24
C GLY A 88 -1.67 9.05 -1.44
N LEU A 89 -2.97 8.80 -1.60
CA LEU A 89 -4.00 9.85 -1.67
C LEU A 89 -4.49 10.29 -0.29
N GLY A 90 -3.95 9.75 0.80
CA GLY A 90 -4.28 10.06 2.19
C GLY A 90 -5.74 9.80 2.58
N ILE A 91 -6.43 8.86 1.94
CA ILE A 91 -7.79 8.48 2.31
C ILE A 91 -7.73 7.78 3.67
N ASP A 92 -8.35 8.36 4.70
CA ASP A 92 -8.36 7.77 6.05
C ASP A 92 -9.57 6.85 6.26
N ASN A 93 -10.70 7.13 5.59
CA ASN A 93 -11.95 6.38 5.77
C ASN A 93 -12.57 5.97 4.42
N ALA A 94 -12.89 4.69 4.24
CA ALA A 94 -13.64 4.19 3.09
C ALA A 94 -14.21 2.80 3.33
N ILE A 95 -15.37 2.51 2.74
CA ILE A 95 -15.89 1.15 2.59
C ILE A 95 -15.57 0.67 1.18
N VAL A 96 -14.78 -0.40 1.07
CA VAL A 96 -14.41 -1.05 -0.20
C VAL A 96 -15.31 -2.27 -0.39
N GLU A 97 -16.41 -2.08 -1.12
CA GLU A 97 -17.28 -3.16 -1.54
C GLU A 97 -16.65 -3.96 -2.67
N ILE A 98 -16.65 -5.28 -2.56
CA ILE A 98 -16.05 -6.19 -3.52
C ILE A 98 -16.90 -7.46 -3.61
N ASP A 99 -17.14 -7.96 -4.83
CA ASP A 99 -18.01 -9.14 -5.08
C ASP A 99 -17.23 -10.45 -5.27
N ASN A 100 -15.94 -10.45 -4.94
CA ASN A 100 -15.05 -11.61 -5.05
C ASN A 100 -13.91 -11.54 -4.02
N GLU A 101 -13.10 -12.60 -3.95
CA GLU A 101 -12.01 -12.75 -2.99
C GLU A 101 -10.75 -11.93 -3.31
N GLU A 102 -10.59 -11.39 -4.52
CA GLU A 102 -9.34 -10.76 -4.94
C GLU A 102 -9.61 -9.39 -5.57
N VAL A 103 -8.86 -8.37 -5.12
CA VAL A 103 -8.90 -7.02 -5.70
C VAL A 103 -8.46 -7.08 -7.17
N PRO A 104 -9.14 -6.35 -8.09
CA PRO A 104 -8.76 -6.37 -9.50
C PRO A 104 -7.33 -5.85 -9.71
N ILE A 105 -6.52 -6.57 -10.49
CA ILE A 105 -5.12 -6.21 -10.73
C ILE A 105 -4.95 -4.99 -11.66
N LEU A 106 -5.97 -4.71 -12.48
CA LEU A 106 -5.95 -3.64 -13.49
C LEU A 106 -4.73 -3.75 -14.40
N ASP A 107 -3.83 -2.77 -14.37
CA ASP A 107 -2.61 -2.74 -15.17
C ASP A 107 -1.37 -3.24 -14.42
N GLY A 108 -1.56 -3.78 -13.20
CA GLY A 108 -0.48 -4.25 -12.32
C GLY A 108 0.12 -3.18 -11.41
N SER A 109 -0.39 -1.94 -11.44
CA SER A 109 0.10 -0.81 -10.65
C SER A 109 -1.03 -0.13 -9.86
N ALA A 110 -0.72 0.92 -9.11
CA ALA A 110 -1.72 1.73 -8.41
C ALA A 110 -2.33 2.85 -9.29
N LYS A 111 -1.80 3.09 -10.49
CA LYS A 111 -2.17 4.18 -11.40
C LYS A 111 -3.67 4.32 -11.60
N GLU A 112 -4.33 3.24 -12.01
CA GLU A 112 -5.74 3.27 -12.37
C GLU A 112 -6.65 3.48 -11.15
N PHE A 113 -6.25 2.98 -9.97
CA PHE A 113 -6.92 3.31 -8.72
C PHE A 113 -6.80 4.79 -8.40
N ILE A 114 -5.59 5.34 -8.42
CA ILE A 114 -5.34 6.75 -8.13
C ILE A 114 -6.14 7.66 -9.05
N LYS A 115 -6.07 7.41 -10.36
CA LYS A 115 -6.80 8.20 -11.36
C LYS A 115 -8.30 8.24 -11.07
N LYS A 116 -8.90 7.08 -10.77
CA LYS A 116 -10.35 6.99 -10.50
C LYS A 116 -10.74 7.63 -9.17
N ILE A 117 -9.90 7.51 -8.13
CA ILE A 117 -10.13 8.14 -6.83
C ILE A 117 -10.04 9.67 -6.94
N LEU A 118 -9.03 10.19 -7.67
CA LEU A 118 -8.90 11.63 -7.92
C LEU A 118 -10.14 12.20 -8.64
N VAL A 119 -10.69 11.48 -9.62
CA VAL A 119 -11.92 11.88 -10.34
C VAL A 119 -13.14 11.92 -9.43
N SER A 120 -13.23 11.06 -8.41
CA SER A 120 -14.31 11.13 -7.41
C SER A 120 -14.29 12.47 -6.64
N GLY A 121 -13.09 13.03 -6.43
CA GLY A 121 -12.85 14.09 -5.48
C GLY A 121 -12.90 13.61 -4.03
N PHE A 122 -12.65 14.53 -3.11
CA PHE A 122 -12.49 14.25 -1.69
C PHE A 122 -13.46 15.04 -0.82
N SER A 123 -13.83 14.44 0.30
CA SER A 123 -14.57 15.06 1.40
C SER A 123 -13.71 15.01 2.66
N PHE A 124 -13.73 16.10 3.42
CA PHE A 124 -12.95 16.24 4.66
C PHE A 124 -13.91 16.36 5.83
N SER A 125 -13.60 15.66 6.92
CA SER A 125 -14.33 15.79 8.17
C SER A 125 -13.78 16.93 9.03
N ASN A 126 -14.41 17.15 10.19
CA ASN A 126 -13.87 18.01 11.24
C ASN A 126 -12.99 17.24 12.25
N LYS A 127 -12.75 15.94 12.03
CA LYS A 127 -11.89 15.12 12.88
C LYS A 127 -10.45 15.23 12.41
N PRO A 128 -9.47 15.52 13.28
CA PRO A 128 -8.07 15.53 12.92
C PRO A 128 -7.55 14.13 12.61
N ILE A 129 -6.47 14.07 11.85
CA ILE A 129 -5.80 12.83 11.46
C ILE A 129 -5.00 12.29 12.64
N LYS A 130 -4.90 10.97 12.71
CA LYS A 130 -4.03 10.25 13.63
C LYS A 130 -2.89 9.61 12.84
N ILE A 131 -1.67 9.70 13.37
CA ILE A 131 -0.46 9.17 12.76
C ILE A 131 0.27 8.31 13.78
N ILE A 132 0.84 7.21 13.34
CA ILE A 132 1.71 6.36 14.14
C ILE A 132 3.14 6.88 14.02
N LYS A 133 3.72 7.33 15.13
CA LYS A 133 5.14 7.68 15.21
C LYS A 133 5.93 6.52 15.81
N ILE A 134 6.99 6.11 15.15
CA ILE A 134 7.88 5.06 15.66
C ILE A 134 8.88 5.66 16.66
N ASN A 135 9.04 4.98 17.80
CA ASN A 135 9.86 5.43 18.93
C ASN A 135 11.15 4.60 19.08
N ASN A 136 11.11 3.32 18.70
CA ASN A 136 12.25 2.41 18.84
C ASN A 136 12.61 1.77 17.50
N LYS A 137 13.90 1.47 17.35
CA LYS A 137 14.39 0.72 16.20
C LYS A 137 14.04 -0.76 16.34
N ILE A 138 13.45 -1.34 15.29
CA ILE A 138 13.10 -2.75 15.21
C ILE A 138 13.62 -3.30 13.89
N LYS A 139 14.13 -4.53 13.92
CA LYS A 139 14.65 -5.22 12.73
C LYS A 139 14.17 -6.66 12.72
N ILE A 140 13.72 -7.12 11.55
CA ILE A 140 13.42 -8.51 11.25
C ILE A 140 14.40 -8.98 10.18
N GLU A 141 15.02 -10.13 10.42
CA GLU A 141 15.96 -10.76 9.50
C GLU A 141 15.51 -12.19 9.20
N LYS A 142 15.70 -12.63 7.95
CA LYS A 142 15.50 -14.01 7.52
C LYS A 142 16.53 -14.33 6.44
N ASN A 143 17.55 -15.09 6.80
CA ASN A 143 18.74 -15.33 5.95
C ASN A 143 19.35 -13.98 5.52
N ASP A 144 19.64 -13.78 4.23
CA ASP A 144 20.21 -12.54 3.69
C ASP A 144 19.20 -11.40 3.48
N LYS A 145 17.94 -11.59 3.88
CA LYS A 145 16.85 -10.62 3.70
C LYS A 145 16.55 -9.95 5.03
N PHE A 146 16.28 -8.64 5.00
CA PHE A 146 15.87 -7.93 6.20
C PHE A 146 14.94 -6.77 5.90
N ILE A 147 14.21 -6.37 6.94
CA ILE A 147 13.51 -5.09 7.00
C ILE A 147 13.69 -4.50 8.39
N SER A 148 13.95 -3.20 8.47
CA SER A 148 13.99 -2.47 9.74
C SER A 148 13.18 -1.20 9.65
N ILE A 149 12.64 -0.81 10.80
CA ILE A 149 11.96 0.46 11.01
C ILE A 149 12.61 1.18 12.18
N GLU A 150 12.85 2.47 12.05
CA GLU A 150 13.47 3.30 13.08
C GLU A 150 12.78 4.67 13.17
N PRO A 151 12.97 5.41 14.29
CA PRO A 151 12.35 6.72 14.45
C PRO A 151 12.76 7.70 13.35
N SER A 152 11.79 8.44 12.85
CA SER A 152 12.02 9.65 12.05
C SER A 152 11.42 10.88 12.76
N LYS A 153 11.83 12.08 12.34
CA LYS A 153 11.30 13.33 12.87
C LYS A 153 9.86 13.56 12.38
N LEU A 154 9.69 13.67 11.07
CA LEU A 154 8.44 14.10 10.43
C LEU A 154 8.12 13.35 9.11
N SER A 155 9.03 12.52 8.63
CA SER A 155 8.92 11.82 7.35
C SER A 155 8.49 10.36 7.52
N LEU A 156 7.95 9.81 6.44
CA LEU A 156 8.01 8.38 6.18
C LEU A 156 9.04 8.15 5.07
N ASP A 157 10.25 7.75 5.44
CA ASP A 157 11.31 7.40 4.50
C ASP A 157 11.28 5.90 4.21
N ILE A 158 11.36 5.51 2.94
CA ILE A 158 11.47 4.12 2.53
C ILE A 158 12.72 3.96 1.67
N ASP A 159 13.76 3.33 2.22
CA ASP A 159 14.97 2.89 1.52
C ASP A 159 14.84 1.40 1.17
N PHE A 160 14.55 1.08 -0.09
CA PHE A 160 14.31 -0.28 -0.56
C PHE A 160 15.40 -0.73 -1.54
N GLU A 161 15.95 -1.92 -1.28
CA GLU A 161 16.92 -2.59 -2.13
C GLU A 161 16.38 -3.94 -2.63
N LEU A 162 16.48 -4.16 -3.94
CA LEU A 162 16.31 -5.45 -4.59
C LEU A 162 17.66 -6.07 -4.88
N LYS A 163 17.74 -7.40 -4.77
CA LYS A 163 18.85 -8.18 -5.31
C LYS A 163 18.31 -9.37 -6.09
N TYR A 164 18.43 -9.34 -7.41
CA TYR A 164 18.01 -10.41 -8.30
C TYR A 164 19.19 -10.96 -9.08
N LYS A 165 19.20 -12.28 -9.30
CA LYS A 165 20.20 -12.94 -10.14
C LYS A 165 20.05 -12.58 -11.62
N ASN A 166 18.80 -12.39 -12.07
CA ASN A 166 18.47 -11.92 -13.40
C ASN A 166 19.06 -10.52 -13.61
N GLN A 167 19.80 -10.28 -14.69
CA GLN A 167 20.56 -9.03 -14.87
C GLN A 167 19.65 -7.85 -15.21
N THR A 168 18.52 -8.10 -15.86
CA THR A 168 17.54 -7.08 -16.27
C THR A 168 16.79 -6.49 -15.09
N ILE A 169 16.43 -7.32 -14.12
CA ILE A 169 15.91 -6.83 -12.83
C ILE A 169 17.09 -6.30 -12.01
N GLY A 170 18.11 -7.14 -11.84
CA GLY A 170 19.38 -6.81 -11.22
C GLY A 170 19.28 -6.39 -9.76
N ASN A 171 20.36 -5.77 -9.29
CA ASN A 171 20.39 -5.10 -8.00
C ASN A 171 19.92 -3.66 -8.19
N GLN A 172 18.81 -3.30 -7.57
CA GLN A 172 18.26 -1.95 -7.67
C GLN A 172 18.05 -1.39 -6.27
N LYS A 173 18.22 -0.08 -6.14
CA LYS A 173 17.98 0.61 -4.88
C LYS A 173 17.27 1.92 -5.15
N ASN A 174 16.26 2.22 -4.35
CA ASN A 174 15.64 3.54 -4.35
C ASN A 174 15.27 3.95 -2.92
N LYS A 175 15.42 5.23 -2.63
CA LYS A 175 15.01 5.85 -1.37
C LYS A 175 14.05 6.98 -1.68
N ILE A 176 12.90 6.99 -1.02
CA ILE A 176 11.89 8.04 -1.14
C ILE A 176 11.48 8.58 0.23
N ASN A 177 11.07 9.84 0.29
CA ASN A 177 10.24 10.42 1.35
C ASN A 177 8.79 10.46 0.87
N VAL A 178 7.93 9.61 1.44
CA VAL A 178 6.55 9.40 1.01
C VAL A 178 5.67 10.66 1.11
N TYR A 179 6.04 11.65 1.93
CA TYR A 179 5.25 12.87 2.11
C TYR A 179 5.77 14.09 1.33
N GLU A 180 7.01 14.05 0.85
CA GLU A 180 7.67 15.18 0.19
C GLU A 180 7.97 14.92 -1.29
N ASP A 181 8.29 13.68 -1.66
CA ASP A 181 8.65 13.33 -3.03
C ASP A 181 7.42 13.19 -3.94
N ASP A 182 7.63 13.35 -5.25
CA ASP A 182 6.67 12.95 -6.25
C ASP A 182 6.67 11.42 -6.40
N LEU A 183 5.52 10.82 -6.11
CA LEU A 183 5.34 9.37 -6.12
C LEU A 183 4.71 8.86 -7.43
N ASP A 184 4.57 9.69 -8.46
CA ASP A 184 3.98 9.26 -9.74
C ASP A 184 4.69 8.04 -10.33
N GLU A 185 6.03 8.00 -10.33
CA GLU A 185 6.77 6.82 -10.81
C GLU A 185 6.50 5.58 -9.94
N VAL A 186 6.39 5.74 -8.63
CA VAL A 186 6.07 4.63 -7.69
C VAL A 186 4.69 4.08 -7.99
N PHE A 187 3.68 4.95 -8.10
CA PHE A 187 2.31 4.52 -8.34
C PHE A 187 2.07 3.97 -9.75
N ASN A 188 2.85 4.39 -10.74
CA ASN A 188 2.82 3.87 -12.10
C ASN A 188 3.58 2.54 -12.27
N SER A 189 4.34 2.10 -11.27
CA SER A 189 5.20 0.93 -11.38
C SER A 189 4.43 -0.38 -11.26
N ARG A 190 4.49 -1.21 -12.30
CA ARG A 190 3.75 -2.46 -12.40
C ARG A 190 4.42 -3.60 -11.65
N THR A 191 3.59 -4.56 -11.25
CA THR A 191 4.06 -5.86 -10.76
C THR A 191 4.84 -6.61 -11.82
N PHE A 192 5.67 -7.55 -11.40
CA PHE A 192 6.58 -8.24 -12.29
C PHE A 192 6.86 -9.68 -11.85
N CYS A 193 7.26 -10.50 -12.81
CA CYS A 193 7.70 -11.86 -12.57
C CYS A 193 8.74 -12.29 -13.60
N LEU A 194 9.48 -13.34 -13.24
CA LEU A 194 10.32 -14.08 -14.17
C LEU A 194 9.47 -15.07 -14.96
N PHE A 195 9.76 -15.24 -16.24
CA PHE A 195 9.00 -16.10 -17.13
C PHE A 195 9.04 -17.56 -16.69
N GLU A 196 10.20 -18.03 -16.25
CA GLU A 196 10.45 -19.37 -15.73
C GLU A 196 9.59 -19.70 -14.50
N ASP A 197 9.21 -18.69 -13.70
CA ASP A 197 8.38 -18.89 -12.51
C ASP A 197 6.89 -19.05 -12.86
N ILE A 198 6.45 -18.58 -14.04
CA ILE A 198 5.01 -18.54 -14.39
C ILE A 198 4.38 -19.93 -14.36
N GLU A 199 5.03 -20.94 -14.92
CA GLU A 199 4.46 -22.29 -14.95
C GLU A 199 4.27 -22.87 -13.54
N VAL A 200 5.25 -22.64 -12.65
CA VAL A 200 5.19 -23.12 -11.26
C VAL A 200 4.08 -22.39 -10.51
N ILE A 201 4.01 -21.06 -10.65
CA ILE A 201 2.97 -20.23 -10.03
C ILE A 201 1.58 -20.69 -10.49
N LYS A 202 1.40 -20.95 -11.80
CA LYS A 202 0.14 -21.44 -12.36
C LYS A 202 -0.22 -22.85 -11.89
N LYS A 203 0.75 -23.77 -11.79
CA LYS A 203 0.55 -25.11 -11.24
C LYS A 203 0.08 -25.07 -9.78
N ASN A 204 0.54 -24.09 -9.01
CA ASN A 204 0.06 -23.83 -7.64
C ASN A 204 -1.29 -23.11 -7.58
N GLY A 205 -1.97 -22.93 -8.70
CA GLY A 205 -3.30 -22.33 -8.78
C GLY A 205 -3.33 -20.79 -8.74
N LEU A 206 -2.17 -20.13 -8.89
CA LEU A 206 -2.00 -18.67 -8.88
C LEU A 206 -1.72 -18.13 -10.30
N ALA A 207 -1.62 -16.81 -10.43
CA ALA A 207 -1.39 -16.07 -11.69
C ALA A 207 -2.33 -16.45 -12.87
N LYS A 208 -3.57 -16.88 -12.60
CA LYS A 208 -4.53 -17.27 -13.65
C LYS A 208 -5.07 -16.09 -14.46
N GLY A 209 -5.08 -14.88 -13.89
CA GLY A 209 -5.43 -13.64 -14.58
C GLY A 209 -4.22 -12.83 -15.06
N GLY A 210 -3.00 -13.36 -14.90
CA GLY A 210 -1.77 -12.69 -15.30
C GLY A 210 -1.60 -12.62 -16.83
N SER A 211 -1.21 -11.45 -17.33
CA SER A 211 -0.94 -11.17 -18.74
C SER A 211 0.10 -10.06 -18.88
N LEU A 212 0.60 -9.84 -20.11
CA LEU A 212 1.51 -8.72 -20.39
C LEU A 212 0.86 -7.33 -20.23
N ASP A 213 -0.47 -7.28 -20.12
CA ASP A 213 -1.22 -6.04 -19.89
C ASP A 213 -1.21 -5.64 -18.40
N ASN A 214 -0.96 -6.59 -17.49
CA ASN A 214 -1.06 -6.39 -16.05
C ASN A 214 0.15 -6.84 -15.23
N ALA A 215 1.22 -7.29 -15.90
CA ALA A 215 2.50 -7.60 -15.27
C ALA A 215 3.65 -7.41 -16.26
N ILE A 216 4.80 -7.00 -15.74
CA ILE A 216 6.06 -7.05 -16.47
C ILE A 216 6.57 -8.48 -16.42
N VAL A 217 6.88 -9.06 -17.58
CA VAL A 217 7.43 -10.41 -17.65
C VAL A 217 8.84 -10.33 -18.20
N VAL A 218 9.80 -10.79 -17.41
CA VAL A 218 11.21 -10.85 -17.79
C VAL A 218 11.55 -12.29 -18.13
N LYS A 219 12.07 -12.54 -19.32
CA LYS A 219 12.56 -13.85 -19.75
C LYS A 219 14.02 -13.73 -20.13
N ASP A 220 14.85 -14.60 -19.57
CA ASP A 220 16.31 -14.56 -19.75
C ASP A 220 16.88 -13.22 -19.31
N ASN A 221 17.10 -12.24 -20.21
CA ASN A 221 17.41 -10.85 -19.84
C ASN A 221 16.63 -9.84 -20.70
N GLU A 222 15.46 -10.22 -21.19
CA GLU A 222 14.60 -9.38 -22.01
C GLU A 222 13.24 -9.14 -21.35
N ILE A 223 12.71 -7.93 -21.53
CA ILE A 223 11.35 -7.57 -21.12
C ILE A 223 10.40 -7.93 -22.27
N LEU A 224 9.45 -8.81 -22.02
CA LEU A 224 8.51 -9.27 -23.04
C LEU A 224 7.42 -8.24 -23.39
N ASN A 225 7.20 -7.25 -22.53
CA ASN A 225 6.22 -6.19 -22.76
C ASN A 225 6.72 -5.27 -23.88
N LYS A 226 5.97 -5.14 -24.99
CA LYS A 226 6.37 -4.33 -26.17
C LYS A 226 6.72 -2.86 -25.86
N GLY A 227 6.12 -2.28 -24.83
CA GLY A 227 6.38 -0.90 -24.39
C GLY A 227 7.55 -0.77 -23.40
N GLY A 228 8.22 -1.86 -23.03
CA GLY A 228 9.29 -1.87 -22.04
C GLY A 228 8.83 -1.47 -20.64
N LEU A 229 9.75 -0.84 -19.89
CA LEU A 229 9.47 -0.27 -18.57
C LEU A 229 8.86 1.14 -18.70
N ARG A 230 8.01 1.51 -17.74
CA ARG A 230 7.42 2.85 -17.61
C ARG A 230 8.39 3.86 -16.99
N ASN A 231 9.31 3.39 -16.16
CA ASN A 231 10.41 4.17 -15.59
C ASN A 231 11.64 3.26 -15.36
N SER A 232 12.82 3.85 -15.22
CA SER A 232 14.08 3.09 -15.13
C SER A 232 14.22 2.24 -13.84
N LYS A 233 13.43 2.56 -12.82
CA LYS A 233 13.43 1.89 -11.50
C LYS A 233 12.14 1.11 -11.24
N GLU A 234 11.41 0.71 -12.29
CA GLU A 234 10.04 0.20 -12.15
C GLU A 234 9.94 -0.99 -11.18
N PHE A 235 10.94 -1.89 -11.17
CA PHE A 235 10.95 -3.04 -10.28
C PHE A 235 11.07 -2.66 -8.79
N VAL A 236 12.05 -1.83 -8.42
CA VAL A 236 12.21 -1.40 -7.02
C VAL A 236 11.12 -0.43 -6.58
N ASN A 237 10.64 0.43 -7.49
CA ASN A 237 9.52 1.33 -7.25
C ASN A 237 8.23 0.55 -6.99
N HIS A 238 7.99 -0.56 -7.70
CA HIS A 238 6.87 -1.44 -7.39
C HIS A 238 6.97 -2.06 -5.98
N LYS A 239 8.18 -2.43 -5.52
CA LYS A 239 8.37 -2.91 -4.15
C LYS A 239 8.20 -1.84 -3.08
N ILE A 240 8.49 -0.59 -3.41
CA ILE A 240 8.13 0.55 -2.56
C ILE A 240 6.61 0.72 -2.51
N LEU A 241 5.91 0.62 -3.65
CA LEU A 241 4.44 0.63 -3.69
C LEU A 241 3.82 -0.47 -2.82
N ASP A 242 4.27 -1.71 -2.99
CA ASP A 242 3.84 -2.86 -2.16
C ASP A 242 4.06 -2.56 -0.66
N CYS A 243 5.23 -2.02 -0.31
CA CYS A 243 5.57 -1.69 1.07
C CYS A 243 4.64 -0.62 1.66
N ILE A 244 4.34 0.45 0.91
CA ILE A 244 3.38 1.49 1.35
C ILE A 244 2.01 0.87 1.65
N GLY A 245 1.51 0.02 0.74
CA GLY A 245 0.22 -0.65 0.92
C GLY A 245 0.20 -1.58 2.14
N ASP A 246 1.24 -2.38 2.33
CA ASP A 246 1.38 -3.30 3.45
C ASP A 246 1.48 -2.56 4.79
N LEU A 247 2.24 -1.46 4.86
CA LEU A 247 2.35 -0.62 6.06
C LEU A 247 1.00 -0.02 6.43
N TYR A 248 0.16 0.29 5.45
CA TYR A 248 -1.14 0.89 5.72
C TYR A 248 -2.12 -0.07 6.42
N THR A 249 -1.76 -1.36 6.55
CA THR A 249 -2.52 -2.31 7.38
C THR A 249 -2.49 -2.01 8.89
N CYS A 250 -1.74 -1.00 9.34
CA CYS A 250 -1.90 -0.46 10.70
C CYS A 250 -3.10 0.50 10.86
N GLY A 251 -3.77 0.86 9.75
CA GLY A 251 -4.94 1.74 9.74
C GLY A 251 -4.65 3.23 9.79
N TYR A 252 -3.40 3.63 9.96
CA TYR A 252 -2.99 5.03 10.03
C TYR A 252 -1.77 5.30 9.15
N ARG A 253 -1.54 6.58 8.85
CA ARG A 253 -0.25 7.04 8.31
C ARG A 253 0.84 6.89 9.37
N MET A 254 2.10 6.91 8.93
CA MET A 254 3.25 6.61 9.80
C MET A 254 4.36 7.66 9.69
N ILE A 255 5.09 7.93 10.78
CA ILE A 255 6.37 8.66 10.78
C ILE A 255 7.45 7.67 11.20
N ALA A 256 8.33 7.35 10.26
CA ALA A 256 9.36 6.34 10.42
C ALA A 256 10.42 6.41 9.30
N SER A 257 11.59 5.83 9.54
CA SER A 257 12.57 5.49 8.50
C SER A 257 12.58 3.97 8.34
N ILE A 258 12.31 3.51 7.12
CA ILE A 258 12.30 2.09 6.76
C ILE A 258 13.50 1.79 5.89
N LYS A 259 14.19 0.70 6.20
CA LYS A 259 15.25 0.14 5.37
C LYS A 259 14.95 -1.31 5.10
N CYS A 260 14.90 -1.68 3.83
CA CYS A 260 14.52 -3.02 3.38
C CYS A 260 15.51 -3.54 2.34
N SER A 261 15.98 -4.78 2.50
CA SER A 261 16.76 -5.48 1.48
C SER A 261 16.07 -6.80 1.17
N GLN A 262 15.66 -6.95 -0.09
CA GLN A 262 14.98 -8.13 -0.64
C GLN A 262 13.69 -8.51 0.10
N GLY A 263 13.03 -7.54 0.74
CA GLY A 263 11.79 -7.76 1.45
C GLY A 263 10.58 -7.96 0.54
N GLY A 264 9.45 -8.18 1.18
CA GLY A 264 8.13 -8.37 0.56
C GLY A 264 7.09 -8.53 1.65
N HIS A 265 5.85 -8.85 1.27
CA HIS A 265 4.68 -8.88 2.16
C HIS A 265 4.90 -9.62 3.49
N TYR A 266 5.61 -10.75 3.46
CA TYR A 266 5.94 -11.50 4.67
C TYR A 266 6.77 -10.68 5.66
N LEU A 267 7.89 -10.12 5.20
CA LEU A 267 8.80 -9.36 6.07
C LEU A 267 8.13 -8.08 6.55
N THR A 268 7.38 -7.39 5.70
CA THR A 268 6.62 -6.20 6.11
C THR A 268 5.60 -6.57 7.19
N ASN A 269 4.81 -7.63 7.02
CA ASN A 269 3.82 -8.03 8.03
C ASN A 269 4.47 -8.46 9.36
N GLN A 270 5.58 -9.21 9.31
CA GLN A 270 6.33 -9.58 10.52
C GLN A 270 6.88 -8.36 11.27
N LEU A 271 7.38 -7.36 10.53
CA LEU A 271 7.82 -6.10 11.12
C LEU A 271 6.67 -5.40 11.82
N MET A 272 5.52 -5.28 11.17
CA MET A 272 4.34 -4.63 11.75
C MET A 272 3.88 -5.36 13.02
N ARG A 273 3.77 -6.69 12.99
CA ARG A 273 3.45 -7.47 14.20
C ARG A 273 4.44 -7.19 15.33
N LYS A 274 5.74 -7.11 15.05
CA LYS A 274 6.77 -6.82 16.06
C LYS A 274 6.71 -5.39 16.59
N VAL A 275 6.40 -4.41 15.74
CA VAL A 275 6.18 -3.01 16.15
C VAL A 275 5.05 -2.94 17.16
N PHE A 276 3.89 -3.50 16.83
CA PHE A 276 2.68 -3.36 17.65
C PHE A 276 2.60 -4.33 18.84
N GLU A 277 3.56 -5.24 19.00
CA GLU A 277 3.66 -6.13 20.16
C GLU A 277 4.02 -5.37 21.46
N ASN A 278 4.79 -4.27 21.36
CA ASN A 278 5.16 -3.43 22.51
C ASN A 278 4.73 -1.97 22.28
N LYS A 279 3.94 -1.43 23.21
CA LYS A 279 3.48 -0.03 23.19
C LYS A 279 4.61 1.00 23.26
N GLU A 280 5.78 0.64 23.76
CA GLU A 280 6.94 1.54 23.78
C GLU A 280 7.49 1.81 22.38
N ASN A 281 7.23 0.92 21.41
CA ASN A 281 7.75 1.04 20.05
C ASN A 281 7.10 2.14 19.23
N PHE A 282 5.91 2.61 19.61
CA PHE A 282 5.17 3.59 18.84
C PHE A 282 4.29 4.49 19.70
N SER A 283 3.88 5.62 19.13
CA SER A 283 2.88 6.50 19.70
C SER A 283 1.87 6.89 18.64
N VAL A 284 0.60 7.03 19.03
CA VAL A 284 -0.43 7.58 18.14
C VAL A 284 -0.52 9.06 18.45
N ILE A 285 -0.16 9.90 17.48
CA ILE A 285 -0.23 11.35 17.59
C ILE A 285 -1.39 11.87 16.77
N GLU A 286 -2.08 12.87 17.29
CA GLU A 286 -3.12 13.60 16.58
C GLU A 286 -2.52 14.90 16.05
N ILE A 287 -2.62 15.13 14.74
CA ILE A 287 -2.11 16.37 14.14
C ILE A 287 -3.26 17.34 14.02
N GLN A 288 -3.27 18.34 14.89
CA GLN A 288 -4.21 19.45 14.84
C GLN A 288 -3.55 20.66 14.19
N GLU A 289 -4.31 21.36 13.34
CA GLU A 289 -3.88 22.66 12.84
C GLU A 289 -3.72 23.62 14.03
N ARG A 290 -2.53 24.20 14.20
CA ARG A 290 -2.35 25.26 15.19
C ARG A 290 -3.14 26.49 14.70
N ASN A 291 -4.23 26.80 15.38
CA ASN A 291 -4.88 28.10 15.24
C ASN A 291 -3.92 29.17 15.78
N LEU A 292 -3.15 29.79 14.88
CA LEU A 292 -2.30 30.92 15.24
C LEU A 292 -3.19 32.16 15.41
N PRO A 293 -3.02 32.95 16.49
CA PRO A 293 -3.71 34.22 16.60
C PRO A 293 -3.33 35.13 15.42
N HIS A 294 -4.30 35.93 14.93
CA HIS A 294 -4.13 36.84 13.78
C HIS A 294 -2.97 37.84 13.94
N THR A 295 -2.43 37.99 15.15
CA THR A 295 -1.28 38.84 15.48
C THR A 295 0.07 38.26 15.05
N LEU A 296 0.18 36.96 14.75
CA LEU A 296 1.40 36.34 14.22
C LEU A 296 1.42 36.45 12.68
N ILE A 297 1.74 37.65 12.19
CA ILE A 297 1.68 38.01 10.75
C ILE A 297 2.84 37.37 9.96
N ASN A 298 3.96 37.02 10.59
CA ASN A 298 5.09 36.48 9.86
C ASN A 298 5.08 34.93 9.79
N ARG A 299 4.21 34.40 8.91
CA ARG A 299 4.07 32.95 8.66
C ARG A 299 5.35 32.27 8.16
N SER A 300 6.37 33.02 7.73
CA SER A 300 7.66 32.49 7.27
C SER A 300 8.51 31.84 8.38
N LEU A 301 8.37 32.31 9.62
CA LEU A 301 9.10 31.80 10.80
C LEU A 301 8.60 30.45 11.30
N LEU A 302 7.46 29.95 10.79
CA LEU A 302 6.81 28.75 11.28
C LEU A 302 6.96 27.54 10.36
N ARG A 303 7.63 27.69 9.21
CA ARG A 303 7.98 26.56 8.32
C ARG A 303 8.89 25.51 8.98
N SER A 304 9.54 25.84 10.09
CA SER A 304 10.43 24.94 10.83
C SER A 304 9.77 24.26 12.04
N ILE A 305 8.46 24.47 12.27
CA ILE A 305 7.74 23.91 13.43
C ILE A 305 6.42 23.31 12.94
N ALA A 306 6.53 22.20 12.21
CA ALA A 306 5.49 21.17 12.10
C ALA A 306 6.14 19.86 12.51
#